data_AF-A0A2W4KX47-F1
#
_entry.id   AF-A0A2W4KX47-F1
#
_cell.length_a   1.000
_cell.length_b   1.000
_cell.length_c   1.000
_cell.angle_alpha   90.00
_cell.angle_beta   90.00
_cell.angle_gamma   90.00
#
_symmetry.space_group_name_H-M   'P 1'
#
loop_
_entity.id
_entity.type
_entity.pdbx_description
1 polymer ?
#
loop_
_entity_poly.entity_id
_entity_poly.type
_entity_poly.pdbx_seq_one_letter_code
_entity_poly.pdbx_strand_id
1 'polypeptide(L)'
;MFTRGFDGFGHAAVLAGVGMFGASIMLIAQMYHIDGNPPDAVLTWAIGALLAGVLLQSNPSLALAMILVGLWGGWETLLRDAVYWPFLLGWGAVSAAFLWRRWWPGLHLSATFFSAWVITSGYLLFEHHVHWAVALVGLAIAAVALAMEQFPGVANRIAPTILCYGMVIAYGGLFAFKFLEQRDPGTLTLLSLITMGLLLGAVYWGWAKQHRPVLWLGYAGFSAELLALYFVTIGTLLGTSLFFLIAGLIVIGLAWLAYRLHAQQAQPRESLP
;
A
#
# COMPACT_ATOMS: atom_id res chain seq x y z
N MET A 1 31.99 24.34 1.68
CA MET A 1 32.20 22.91 1.99
C MET A 1 32.02 22.02 0.75
N PHE A 2 30.98 22.22 -0.05
CA PHE A 2 30.82 21.55 -1.37
C PHE A 2 31.99 21.80 -2.34
N THR A 3 32.72 22.90 -2.20
CA THR A 3 33.92 23.22 -3.00
C THR A 3 35.20 22.51 -2.54
N ARG A 4 35.16 21.68 -1.47
CA ARG A 4 36.34 21.03 -0.88
C ARG A 4 36.32 19.49 -0.94
N GLY A 5 35.38 18.88 -1.68
CA GLY A 5 35.32 17.41 -1.87
C GLY A 5 34.70 16.62 -0.71
N PHE A 6 33.99 17.28 0.22
CA PHE A 6 33.25 16.65 1.33
C PHE A 6 31.73 16.79 1.18
N ASP A 7 31.20 16.45 0.01
CA ASP A 7 29.77 16.64 -0.32
C ASP A 7 28.84 15.91 0.65
N GLY A 8 29.25 14.73 1.12
CA GLY A 8 28.51 13.95 2.13
C GLY A 8 28.38 14.69 3.47
N PHE A 9 29.46 15.33 3.95
CA PHE A 9 29.42 16.10 5.19
C PHE A 9 28.52 17.34 5.05
N GLY A 10 28.53 18.00 3.89
CA GLY A 10 27.64 19.12 3.60
C GLY A 10 26.17 18.71 3.68
N HIS A 11 25.80 17.60 3.02
CA HIS A 11 24.44 17.06 3.10
C HIS A 11 24.04 16.64 4.52
N ALA A 12 24.94 16.02 5.27
CA ALA A 12 24.70 15.61 6.65
C ALA A 12 24.52 16.82 7.58
N ALA A 13 25.32 17.88 7.42
CA ALA A 13 25.18 19.11 8.19
C ALA A 13 23.85 19.82 7.91
N VAL A 14 23.41 19.87 6.64
CA VAL A 14 22.08 20.40 6.29
C VAL A 14 20.97 19.56 6.93
N LEU A 15 21.06 18.24 6.83
CA LEU A 15 20.06 17.34 7.41
C LEU A 15 20.01 17.45 8.94
N ALA A 16 21.17 17.55 9.59
CA ALA A 16 21.26 17.80 11.03
C ALA A 16 20.65 19.15 11.41
N GLY A 17 20.89 20.21 10.63
CA GLY A 17 20.26 21.51 10.80
C GLY A 17 18.74 21.45 10.72
N VAL A 18 18.20 20.76 9.71
CA VAL A 18 16.75 20.53 9.56
C VAL A 18 16.20 19.68 10.71
N GLY A 19 16.95 18.69 11.19
CA GLY A 19 16.58 17.89 12.36
C GLY A 19 16.51 18.72 13.64
N MET A 20 17.50 19.58 13.89
CA MET A 20 17.51 20.50 15.03
C MET A 20 16.36 21.52 14.94
N PHE A 21 16.01 21.98 13.73
CA PHE A 21 14.84 22.82 13.52
C PHE A 21 13.53 22.11 13.87
N GLY A 22 13.36 20.85 13.49
CA GLY A 22 12.19 20.06 13.94
C GLY A 22 12.15 19.89 15.45
N ALA A 23 13.29 19.58 16.07
CA ALA A 23 13.40 19.44 17.53
C ALA A 23 13.09 20.75 18.27
N SER A 24 13.50 21.91 17.73
CA SER A 24 13.19 23.20 18.35
C SER A 24 11.70 23.54 18.28
N ILE A 25 11.00 23.21 17.18
CA ILE A 25 9.54 23.35 17.09
C ILE A 25 8.87 22.54 18.22
N MET A 26 9.28 21.29 18.41
CA MET A 26 8.73 20.42 19.45
C MET A 26 9.01 20.96 20.86
N LEU A 27 10.23 21.42 21.12
CA LEU A 27 10.60 22.00 22.43
C LEU A 27 9.81 23.28 22.73
N ILE A 28 9.64 24.16 21.74
CA ILE A 28 8.82 25.38 21.89
C ILE A 28 7.37 25.01 22.18
N ALA A 29 6.80 24.05 21.44
CA ALA A 29 5.43 23.58 21.68
C ALA A 29 5.25 23.02 23.10
N GLN A 30 6.24 22.28 23.62
CA GLN A 30 6.23 21.75 24.99
C GLN A 30 6.39 22.85 26.06
N MET A 31 7.36 23.75 25.91
CA MET A 31 7.62 24.81 26.88
C MET A 31 6.43 25.75 27.05
N TYR A 32 5.78 26.12 25.94
CA TYR A 32 4.67 27.05 25.94
C TYR A 32 3.30 26.40 26.01
N HIS A 33 3.23 25.07 26.16
CA HIS A 33 1.97 24.31 26.21
C HIS A 33 1.03 24.72 25.07
N ILE A 34 1.57 24.74 23.84
CA ILE A 34 0.79 25.17 22.68
C ILE A 34 -0.26 24.10 22.38
N ASP A 35 -1.52 24.42 22.70
CA ASP A 35 -2.67 23.63 22.28
C ASP A 35 -3.02 23.99 20.84
N GLY A 36 -2.85 23.03 19.93
CA GLY A 36 -3.08 23.22 18.50
C GLY A 36 -3.15 21.89 17.75
N ASN A 37 -3.34 21.97 16.43
CA ASN A 37 -3.38 20.81 15.56
C ASN A 37 -1.95 20.28 15.32
N PRO A 38 -1.54 19.10 15.85
CA PRO A 38 -0.16 18.63 15.77
C PRO A 38 0.44 18.51 14.36
N PRO A 39 -0.32 18.13 13.31
CA PRO A 39 0.17 18.12 11.93
C PRO A 39 0.67 19.49 11.43
N ASP A 40 0.18 20.61 11.95
CA ASP A 40 0.63 21.94 11.51
C ASP A 40 2.11 22.21 11.86
N ALA A 41 2.57 21.65 12.99
CA ALA A 41 3.99 21.67 13.37
C ALA A 41 4.83 20.84 12.39
N VAL A 42 4.32 19.70 11.95
CA VAL A 42 4.98 18.84 10.94
C VAL A 42 5.03 19.54 9.59
N LEU A 43 3.98 20.26 9.19
CA LEU A 43 3.97 21.07 7.97
C LEU A 43 5.01 22.18 8.03
N THR A 44 5.10 22.89 9.15
CA THR A 44 6.11 23.93 9.37
C THR A 44 7.52 23.36 9.25
N TRP A 45 7.75 22.18 9.82
CA TRP A 45 9.01 21.45 9.67
C TRP A 45 9.28 21.07 8.20
N ALA A 46 8.27 20.56 7.48
CA ALA A 46 8.37 20.20 6.08
C ALA A 46 8.74 21.40 5.20
N ILE A 47 8.17 22.57 5.47
CA ILE A 47 8.51 23.83 4.77
C ILE A 47 9.98 24.17 5.01
N GLY A 48 10.46 24.11 6.26
CA GLY A 48 11.87 24.34 6.58
C GLY A 48 12.80 23.35 5.86
N ALA A 49 12.45 22.06 5.83
CA ALA A 49 13.19 21.02 5.13
C ALA A 49 13.23 21.24 3.61
N LEU A 50 12.11 21.66 3.02
CA LEU A 50 12.00 21.98 1.59
C LEU A 50 12.87 23.20 1.25
N LEU A 51 12.75 24.29 2.02
CA LEU A 51 13.55 25.50 1.82
C LEU A 51 15.05 25.20 1.95
N ALA A 52 15.47 24.46 2.97
CA ALA A 52 16.85 24.03 3.12
C ALA A 52 17.31 23.17 1.93
N GLY A 53 16.47 22.25 1.46
CA GLY A 53 16.78 21.39 0.30
C GLY A 53 16.91 22.16 -1.01
N VAL A 54 16.06 23.16 -1.24
CA VAL A 54 16.07 24.02 -2.43
C VAL A 54 17.26 24.99 -2.39
N LEU A 55 17.40 25.75 -1.30
CA LEU A 55 18.41 26.81 -1.17
C LEU A 55 19.83 26.25 -1.07
N LEU A 56 20.00 25.18 -0.29
CA LEU A 56 21.31 24.55 -0.07
C LEU A 56 21.53 23.35 -0.98
N GLN A 57 20.65 23.14 -1.97
CA GLN A 57 20.86 22.14 -3.00
C GLN A 57 21.09 20.73 -2.43
N SER A 58 20.28 20.34 -1.43
CA SER A 58 20.46 19.12 -0.64
C SER A 58 19.37 18.08 -0.90
N ASN A 59 19.71 17.01 -1.63
CA ASN A 59 18.77 15.92 -1.94
C ASN A 59 18.23 15.20 -0.69
N PRO A 60 19.04 14.89 0.34
CA PRO A 60 18.51 14.29 1.58
C PRO A 60 17.53 15.19 2.33
N SER A 61 17.73 16.51 2.28
CA SER A 61 16.79 17.47 2.86
C SER A 61 15.44 17.47 2.13
N LEU A 62 15.46 17.38 0.80
CA LEU A 62 14.23 17.22 0.00
C LEU A 62 13.55 15.87 0.24
N ALA A 63 14.32 14.79 0.46
CA ALA A 63 13.77 13.50 0.85
C ALA A 63 13.05 13.58 2.19
N LEU A 64 13.67 14.21 3.19
CA LEU A 64 13.05 14.46 4.48
C LEU A 64 11.79 15.32 4.34
N ALA A 65 11.82 16.36 3.49
CA ALA A 65 10.63 17.17 3.21
C ALA A 65 9.47 16.33 2.66
N MET A 66 9.73 15.41 1.71
CA MET A 66 8.70 14.50 1.19
C MET A 66 8.15 13.57 2.27
N ILE A 67 9.01 13.02 3.14
CA ILE A 67 8.59 12.18 4.26
C ILE A 67 7.69 12.96 5.22
N LEU A 68 8.07 14.21 5.55
CA LEU A 68 7.28 15.07 6.43
C LEU A 68 5.95 15.49 5.80
N VAL A 69 5.91 15.78 4.50
CA VAL A 69 4.66 16.02 3.76
C VAL A 69 3.76 14.78 3.78
N GLY A 70 4.34 13.59 3.59
CA GLY A 70 3.62 12.32 3.70
C GLY A 70 3.05 12.09 5.10
N LEU A 71 3.85 12.35 6.14
CA LEU A 71 3.41 12.27 7.53
C LEU A 71 2.29 13.27 7.83
N TRP A 72 2.46 14.53 7.43
CA TRP A 72 1.46 15.59 7.58
C TRP A 72 0.14 15.21 6.90
N GLY A 73 0.17 14.86 5.61
CA GLY A 73 -1.02 14.50 4.86
C GLY A 73 -1.70 13.23 5.37
N GLY A 74 -0.93 12.21 5.75
CA GLY A 74 -1.45 10.99 6.34
C GLY A 74 -2.10 11.22 7.70
N TRP A 75 -1.48 12.02 8.57
CA TRP A 75 -2.03 12.35 9.88
C TRP A 75 -3.30 13.19 9.76
N GLU A 76 -3.32 14.21 8.89
CA GLU A 76 -4.53 14.99 8.60
C GLU A 76 -5.68 14.12 8.07
N THR A 77 -5.37 13.17 7.20
CA THR A 77 -6.35 12.20 6.68
C THR A 77 -6.96 11.37 7.81
N LEU A 78 -6.13 10.91 8.77
CA LEU A 78 -6.60 10.13 9.92
C LEU A 78 -7.44 10.97 10.90
N LEU A 79 -7.06 12.21 11.17
CA LEU A 79 -7.80 13.09 12.08
C LEU A 79 -9.16 13.50 11.52
N ARG A 80 -9.24 13.69 10.20
CA ARG A 80 -10.46 14.16 9.52
C ARG A 80 -11.38 13.03 9.06
N ASP A 81 -10.86 11.80 9.02
CA ASP A 81 -11.53 10.64 8.41
C ASP A 81 -12.04 10.94 6.98
N ALA A 82 -11.26 11.70 6.23
CA ALA A 82 -11.62 12.19 4.91
C ALA A 82 -10.38 12.41 4.05
N VAL A 83 -10.56 12.37 2.72
CA VAL A 83 -9.46 12.64 1.78
C VAL A 83 -8.92 14.04 2.00
N TYR A 84 -7.65 14.11 2.38
CA TYR A 84 -6.97 15.37 2.59
C TYR A 84 -6.33 15.88 1.30
N TRP A 85 -7.12 16.61 0.51
CA TRP A 85 -6.70 17.21 -0.75
C TRP A 85 -5.49 18.16 -0.67
N PRO A 86 -5.27 18.96 0.39
CA PRO A 86 -4.11 19.84 0.49
C PRO A 86 -2.75 19.10 0.46
N PHE A 87 -2.73 17.80 0.73
CA PHE A 87 -1.55 16.95 0.52
C PHE A 87 -0.94 17.15 -0.88
N LEU A 88 -1.77 17.27 -1.92
CA LEU A 88 -1.30 17.44 -3.30
C LEU A 88 -0.47 18.71 -3.51
N LEU A 89 -0.71 19.77 -2.74
CA LEU A 89 0.08 21.00 -2.80
C LEU A 89 1.49 20.78 -2.24
N GLY A 90 1.59 20.18 -1.05
CA GLY A 90 2.89 19.85 -0.44
C GLY A 90 3.65 18.84 -1.29
N TRP A 91 2.97 17.79 -1.74
CA TRP A 91 3.54 16.76 -2.61
C TRP A 91 4.04 17.36 -3.93
N GLY A 92 3.23 18.23 -4.57
CA GLY A 92 3.57 18.88 -5.83
C GLY A 92 4.79 19.78 -5.69
N ALA A 93 4.88 20.55 -4.60
CA ALA A 93 6.02 21.43 -4.34
C ALA A 93 7.34 20.66 -4.19
N VAL A 94 7.36 19.59 -3.40
CA VAL A 94 8.57 18.77 -3.21
C VAL A 94 8.90 17.98 -4.47
N SER A 95 7.89 17.47 -5.19
CA SER A 95 8.08 16.75 -6.47
C SER A 95 8.67 17.65 -7.55
N ALA A 96 8.22 18.91 -7.64
CA ALA A 96 8.82 19.90 -8.52
C ALA A 96 10.30 20.15 -8.18
N ALA A 97 10.65 20.19 -6.89
CA ALA A 97 12.04 20.29 -6.46
C ALA A 97 12.87 19.06 -6.86
N PHE A 98 12.32 17.84 -6.74
CA PHE A 98 13.00 16.62 -7.23
C PHE A 98 13.24 16.62 -8.74
N LEU A 99 12.25 17.08 -9.52
CA LEU A 99 12.37 17.22 -10.98
C LEU A 99 13.43 18.26 -11.35
N TRP A 100 13.42 19.42 -10.68
CA TRP A 100 14.41 20.47 -10.88
C TRP A 100 15.83 19.97 -10.58
N ARG A 101 15.98 19.18 -9.51
CA ARG A 101 17.24 18.53 -9.12
C ARG A 101 17.62 17.33 -9.98
N ARG A 102 16.72 16.86 -10.85
CA ARG A 102 16.86 15.63 -11.65
C ARG A 102 17.24 14.41 -10.79
N TRP A 103 16.71 14.33 -9.56
CA TRP A 103 17.07 13.30 -8.59
C TRP A 103 16.06 12.15 -8.60
N TRP A 104 16.36 11.11 -9.39
CA TRP A 104 15.47 9.97 -9.62
C TRP A 104 14.99 9.22 -8.36
N PRO A 105 15.84 8.94 -7.35
CA PRO A 105 15.36 8.32 -6.11
C PRO A 105 14.25 9.13 -5.40
N GLY A 106 14.34 10.47 -5.46
CA GLY A 106 13.29 11.34 -4.92
C GLY A 106 11.97 11.24 -5.68
N LEU A 107 12.02 11.03 -6.99
CA LEU A 107 10.82 10.79 -7.81
C LEU A 107 10.16 9.45 -7.49
N HIS A 108 10.94 8.40 -7.19
CA HIS A 108 10.40 7.14 -6.68
C HIS A 108 9.71 7.33 -5.33
N LEU A 109 10.34 8.08 -4.42
CA LEU A 109 9.74 8.42 -3.13
C LEU A 109 8.41 9.18 -3.30
N SER A 110 8.41 10.19 -4.17
CA SER A 110 7.22 10.95 -4.55
C SER A 110 6.11 10.06 -5.12
N ALA A 111 6.45 9.18 -6.06
CA ALA A 111 5.49 8.26 -6.68
C ALA A 111 4.92 7.24 -5.68
N THR A 112 5.72 6.79 -4.70
CA THR A 112 5.24 5.92 -3.62
C THR A 112 4.21 6.64 -2.74
N PHE A 113 4.49 7.87 -2.29
CA PHE A 113 3.51 8.64 -1.50
C PHE A 113 2.26 8.99 -2.29
N PHE A 114 2.40 9.34 -3.57
CA PHE A 114 1.25 9.58 -4.45
C PHE A 114 0.40 8.32 -4.60
N SER A 115 1.02 7.16 -4.85
CA SER A 115 0.30 5.89 -4.99
C SER A 115 -0.45 5.53 -3.71
N ALA A 116 0.19 5.70 -2.54
CA ALA A 116 -0.45 5.48 -1.25
C ALA A 116 -1.66 6.41 -1.07
N TRP A 117 -1.52 7.71 -1.35
CA TRP A 117 -2.60 8.67 -1.25
C TRP A 117 -3.78 8.33 -2.20
N VAL A 118 -3.51 7.97 -3.45
CA VAL A 118 -4.56 7.56 -4.42
C VAL A 118 -5.29 6.30 -3.94
N ILE A 119 -4.57 5.28 -3.48
CA ILE A 119 -5.17 4.03 -2.99
C ILE A 119 -6.02 4.29 -1.74
N THR A 120 -5.47 5.00 -0.75
CA THR A 120 -6.19 5.36 0.48
C THR A 120 -7.41 6.24 0.19
N SER A 121 -7.37 7.11 -0.82
CA SER A 121 -8.51 7.95 -1.20
C SER A 121 -9.76 7.14 -1.58
N GLY A 122 -9.57 5.96 -2.18
CA GLY A 122 -10.70 5.05 -2.49
C GLY A 122 -11.47 4.60 -1.26
N TYR A 123 -10.78 4.49 -0.11
CA TYR A 123 -11.37 4.12 1.18
C TYR A 123 -12.02 5.30 1.90
N LEU A 124 -12.03 6.52 1.36
CA LEU A 124 -12.48 7.72 2.09
C LEU A 124 -13.42 8.61 1.27
N LEU A 125 -13.45 8.45 -0.05
CA LEU A 125 -14.39 9.14 -0.92
C LEU A 125 -15.75 8.44 -0.97
N PHE A 126 -16.81 9.24 -1.18
CA PHE A 126 -18.19 8.82 -1.43
C PHE A 126 -18.61 7.51 -0.73
N GLU A 127 -18.83 7.60 0.58
CA GLU A 127 -19.29 6.48 1.42
C GLU A 127 -18.40 5.22 1.35
N HIS A 128 -17.11 5.35 0.98
CA HIS A 128 -16.13 4.26 0.90
C HIS A 128 -16.31 3.29 -0.30
N HIS A 129 -16.98 3.72 -1.37
CA HIS A 129 -17.33 2.87 -2.53
C HIS A 129 -16.67 3.30 -3.86
N VAL A 130 -15.43 3.79 -3.80
CA VAL A 130 -14.77 4.49 -4.93
C VAL A 130 -13.52 3.77 -5.41
N HIS A 131 -13.34 2.51 -5.00
CA HIS A 131 -12.20 1.69 -5.40
C HIS A 131 -12.15 1.42 -6.91
N TRP A 132 -13.31 1.41 -7.58
CA TRP A 132 -13.38 1.34 -9.05
C TRP A 132 -12.70 2.54 -9.71
N ALA A 133 -12.82 3.75 -9.15
CA ALA A 133 -12.18 4.94 -9.73
C ALA A 133 -10.66 4.90 -9.49
N VAL A 134 -10.22 4.40 -8.33
CA VAL A 134 -8.79 4.13 -8.06
C VAL A 134 -8.22 3.16 -9.11
N ALA A 135 -8.95 2.08 -9.41
CA ALA A 135 -8.57 1.15 -10.45
C ALA A 135 -8.43 1.84 -11.82
N LEU A 136 -9.40 2.66 -12.22
CA LEU A 136 -9.36 3.40 -13.48
C LEU A 136 -8.20 4.40 -13.54
N VAL A 137 -7.88 5.10 -12.46
CA VAL A 137 -6.72 6.00 -12.39
C VAL A 137 -5.43 5.21 -12.60
N GLY A 138 -5.28 4.06 -11.92
CA GLY A 138 -4.11 3.20 -12.11
C GLY A 138 -3.99 2.65 -13.54
N LEU A 139 -5.10 2.21 -14.13
CA LEU A 139 -5.16 1.74 -15.52
C LEU A 139 -4.84 2.86 -16.51
N ALA A 140 -5.32 4.07 -16.28
CA ALA A 140 -5.00 5.23 -17.11
C ALA A 140 -3.50 5.56 -17.04
N ILE A 141 -2.89 5.54 -15.85
CA ILE A 141 -1.44 5.73 -15.67
C ILE A 141 -0.66 4.63 -16.41
N ALA A 142 -1.08 3.37 -16.29
CA ALA A 142 -0.46 2.25 -17.00
C ALA A 142 -0.59 2.38 -18.53
N ALA A 143 -1.76 2.78 -19.03
CA ALA A 143 -2.00 3.01 -20.46
C ALA A 143 -1.14 4.16 -21.01
N VAL A 144 -1.04 5.26 -20.26
CA VAL A 144 -0.14 6.38 -20.61
C VAL A 144 1.31 5.91 -20.63
N ALA A 145 1.75 5.11 -19.66
CA ALA A 145 3.10 4.56 -19.64
C ALA A 145 3.40 3.70 -20.88
N LEU A 146 2.46 2.83 -21.27
CA LEU A 146 2.60 2.01 -22.49
C LEU A 146 2.62 2.87 -23.76
N ALA A 147 1.82 3.94 -23.81
CA ALA A 147 1.84 4.88 -24.93
C ALA A 147 3.16 5.67 -25.00
N MET A 148 3.75 6.01 -23.85
CA MET A 148 5.02 6.72 -23.76
C MET A 148 6.21 5.93 -24.36
N GLU A 149 6.13 4.61 -24.42
CA GLU A 149 7.17 3.77 -25.07
C GLU A 149 7.31 4.05 -26.57
N GLN A 150 6.25 4.56 -27.22
CA GLN A 150 6.26 4.88 -28.65
C GLN A 150 7.12 6.10 -28.95
N PHE A 151 7.41 6.93 -27.94
CA PHE A 151 8.16 8.18 -28.10
C PHE A 151 9.62 7.99 -27.68
N PRO A 152 10.60 8.25 -28.57
CA PRO A 152 12.01 8.11 -28.23
C PRO A 152 12.45 9.12 -27.16
N GLY A 153 13.54 8.80 -26.46
CA GLY A 153 14.17 9.70 -25.48
C GLY A 153 13.75 9.42 -24.04
N VAL A 154 13.54 10.48 -23.25
CA VAL A 154 13.29 10.38 -21.81
C VAL A 154 11.96 9.69 -21.52
N ALA A 155 10.93 9.90 -22.35
CA ALA A 155 9.60 9.30 -22.19
C ALA A 155 9.67 7.76 -22.15
N ASN A 156 10.27 7.12 -23.16
CA ASN A 156 10.48 5.67 -23.18
C ASN A 156 11.34 5.18 -22.01
N ARG A 157 12.30 5.97 -21.52
CA ARG A 157 13.14 5.57 -20.37
C ARG A 157 12.36 5.51 -19.06
N ILE A 158 11.41 6.40 -18.84
CA ILE A 158 10.64 6.48 -17.59
C ILE A 158 9.34 5.69 -17.63
N ALA A 159 8.85 5.35 -18.83
CA ALA A 159 7.63 4.58 -19.06
C ALA A 159 7.55 3.30 -18.21
N PRO A 160 8.57 2.42 -18.16
CA PRO A 160 8.50 1.20 -17.33
C PRO A 160 8.31 1.48 -15.83
N THR A 161 8.88 2.57 -15.33
CA THR A 161 8.71 2.99 -13.93
C THR A 161 7.30 3.50 -13.67
N ILE A 162 6.75 4.32 -14.58
CA ILE A 162 5.37 4.81 -14.48
C ILE A 162 4.39 3.64 -14.56
N LEU A 163 4.67 2.64 -15.41
CA LEU A 163 3.90 1.42 -15.52
C LEU A 163 3.85 0.66 -14.18
N CYS A 164 4.98 0.51 -13.48
CA CYS A 164 4.99 -0.12 -12.15
C CYS A 164 4.02 0.55 -11.17
N TYR A 165 4.03 1.88 -11.06
CA TYR A 165 3.14 2.58 -10.13
C TYR A 165 1.68 2.54 -10.61
N GLY A 166 1.43 2.65 -11.91
CA GLY A 166 0.10 2.44 -12.50
C GLY A 166 -0.48 1.06 -12.18
N MET A 167 0.34 0.00 -12.30
CA MET A 167 -0.04 -1.36 -11.93
C MET A 167 -0.37 -1.50 -10.45
N VAL A 168 0.44 -0.91 -9.55
CA VAL A 168 0.19 -0.96 -8.11
C VAL A 168 -1.13 -0.27 -7.75
N ILE A 169 -1.40 0.91 -8.30
CA ILE A 169 -2.65 1.64 -8.08
C ILE A 169 -3.85 0.86 -8.67
N ALA A 170 -3.71 0.36 -9.90
CA ALA A 170 -4.76 -0.40 -10.59
C ALA A 170 -5.13 -1.66 -9.81
N TYR A 171 -4.12 -2.44 -9.41
CA TYR A 171 -4.31 -3.65 -8.64
C TYR A 171 -4.90 -3.34 -7.26
N GLY A 172 -4.41 -2.32 -6.55
CA GLY A 172 -4.97 -1.92 -5.25
C GLY A 172 -6.46 -1.55 -5.33
N GLY A 173 -6.85 -0.76 -6.34
CA GLY A 173 -8.25 -0.42 -6.59
C GLY A 173 -9.11 -1.63 -6.97
N LEU A 174 -8.65 -2.45 -7.92
CA LEU A 174 -9.38 -3.66 -8.33
C LEU A 174 -9.49 -4.67 -7.20
N PHE A 175 -8.47 -4.79 -6.35
CA PHE A 175 -8.49 -5.69 -5.21
C PHE A 175 -9.56 -5.26 -4.20
N ALA A 176 -9.51 -4.00 -3.78
CA ALA A 176 -10.48 -3.46 -2.82
C ALA A 176 -11.92 -3.51 -3.36
N PHE A 177 -12.12 -3.10 -4.61
CA PHE A 177 -13.44 -3.12 -5.25
C PHE A 177 -14.04 -4.53 -5.30
N LYS A 178 -13.25 -5.52 -5.75
CA LYS A 178 -13.73 -6.91 -5.92
C LYS A 178 -13.93 -7.64 -4.60
N PHE A 179 -13.02 -7.47 -3.64
CA PHE A 179 -12.96 -8.32 -2.44
C PHE A 179 -13.56 -7.67 -1.19
N LEU A 180 -13.56 -6.34 -1.09
CA LEU A 180 -14.02 -5.62 0.11
C LEU A 180 -15.40 -5.00 -0.09
N GLU A 181 -15.66 -4.48 -1.29
CA GLU A 181 -16.88 -3.72 -1.59
C GLU A 181 -17.96 -4.60 -2.23
N GLN A 182 -17.63 -5.25 -3.36
CA GLN A 182 -18.60 -6.01 -4.14
C GLN A 182 -18.79 -7.44 -3.59
N ARG A 183 -20.05 -7.85 -3.41
CA ARG A 183 -20.40 -9.21 -2.94
C ARG A 183 -21.01 -10.13 -4.01
N ASP A 184 -21.17 -9.61 -5.23
CA ASP A 184 -21.76 -10.37 -6.34
C ASP A 184 -20.74 -11.38 -6.93
N PRO A 185 -21.04 -12.69 -6.95
CA PRO A 185 -20.14 -13.71 -7.48
C PRO A 185 -19.81 -13.53 -8.98
N GLY A 186 -20.76 -13.03 -9.77
CA GLY A 186 -20.56 -12.80 -11.21
C GLY A 186 -19.52 -11.72 -11.46
N THR A 187 -19.66 -10.60 -10.77
CA THR A 187 -18.73 -9.46 -10.83
C THR A 187 -17.34 -9.84 -10.34
N LEU A 188 -17.24 -10.60 -9.24
CA LEU A 188 -15.97 -11.13 -8.74
C LEU A 188 -15.27 -11.98 -9.80
N THR A 189 -16.00 -12.95 -10.39
CA THR A 189 -15.45 -13.85 -11.42
C THR A 189 -14.95 -13.08 -12.62
N LEU A 190 -15.79 -12.17 -13.17
CA LEU A 190 -15.44 -11.37 -14.34
C LEU A 190 -14.22 -10.50 -14.09
N LEU A 191 -14.23 -9.73 -13.01
CA LEU A 191 -13.14 -8.80 -12.72
C LEU A 191 -11.85 -9.52 -12.31
N SER A 192 -11.93 -10.70 -11.68
CA SER A 192 -10.74 -11.53 -11.41
C SER A 192 -10.15 -12.10 -12.70
N LEU A 193 -10.97 -12.53 -13.68
CA LEU A 193 -10.47 -12.92 -15.00
C LEU A 193 -9.76 -11.76 -15.71
N ILE A 194 -10.35 -10.56 -15.66
CA ILE A 194 -9.73 -9.35 -16.21
C ILE A 194 -8.42 -9.04 -15.49
N THR A 195 -8.42 -9.06 -14.15
CA THR A 195 -7.22 -8.78 -13.33
C THR A 195 -6.11 -9.79 -13.64
N MET A 196 -6.46 -11.07 -13.77
CA MET A 196 -5.52 -12.13 -14.13
C MET A 196 -4.93 -11.91 -15.52
N GLY A 197 -5.77 -11.53 -16.50
CA GLY A 197 -5.32 -11.17 -17.85
C GLY A 197 -4.37 -9.99 -17.86
N LEU A 198 -4.65 -8.95 -17.07
CA LEU A 198 -3.77 -7.78 -16.91
C LEU A 198 -2.43 -8.16 -16.28
N LEU A 199 -2.43 -8.99 -15.23
CA LEU A 199 -1.22 -9.43 -14.55
C LEU A 199 -0.36 -10.33 -15.45
N LEU A 200 -0.97 -11.26 -16.17
CA LEU A 200 -0.27 -12.08 -17.18
C LEU A 200 0.27 -11.22 -18.32
N GLY A 201 -0.48 -10.21 -18.77
CA GLY A 201 -0.03 -9.22 -19.73
C GLY A 201 1.20 -8.44 -19.24
N ALA A 202 1.22 -8.06 -17.96
CA ALA A 202 2.37 -7.41 -17.34
C ALA A 202 3.58 -8.36 -17.20
N VAL A 203 3.36 -9.63 -16.84
CA VAL A 203 4.42 -10.66 -16.83
C VAL A 203 5.00 -10.84 -18.22
N TYR A 204 4.16 -10.98 -19.24
CA TYR A 204 4.58 -11.10 -20.63
C TYR A 204 5.36 -9.87 -21.09
N TRP A 205 4.86 -8.67 -20.84
CA TRP A 205 5.53 -7.42 -21.18
C TRP A 205 6.87 -7.31 -20.47
N GLY A 206 6.92 -7.60 -19.17
CA GLY A 206 8.15 -7.55 -18.36
C GLY A 206 9.20 -8.56 -18.82
N TRP A 207 8.77 -9.76 -19.23
CA TRP A 207 9.65 -10.76 -19.84
C TRP A 207 10.15 -10.34 -21.22
N ALA A 208 9.24 -9.91 -22.11
CA ALA A 208 9.58 -9.50 -23.48
C ALA A 208 10.54 -8.30 -23.52
N LYS A 209 10.36 -7.33 -22.60
CA LYS A 209 11.21 -6.13 -22.48
C LYS A 209 12.38 -6.30 -21.50
N GLN A 210 12.54 -7.48 -20.90
CA GLN A 210 13.57 -7.77 -19.88
C GLN A 210 13.54 -6.79 -18.69
N HIS A 211 12.36 -6.25 -18.36
CA HIS A 211 12.17 -5.30 -17.28
C HIS A 211 11.76 -6.02 -15.98
N ARG A 212 12.76 -6.34 -15.15
CA ARG A 212 12.60 -7.12 -13.92
C ARG A 212 11.53 -6.58 -12.96
N PRO A 213 11.45 -5.27 -12.65
CA PRO A 213 10.46 -4.78 -11.69
C PRO A 213 9.01 -5.07 -12.10
N VAL A 214 8.67 -4.87 -13.38
CA VAL A 214 7.31 -5.14 -13.89
C VAL A 214 7.01 -6.65 -13.87
N LEU A 215 8.00 -7.48 -14.22
CA LEU A 215 7.88 -8.93 -14.15
C LEU A 215 7.60 -9.41 -12.70
N TRP A 216 8.37 -8.93 -11.73
CA TRP A 216 8.20 -9.28 -10.32
C TRP A 216 6.86 -8.77 -9.75
N LEU A 217 6.45 -7.55 -10.11
CA LEU A 217 5.13 -7.04 -9.74
C LEU A 217 3.99 -7.88 -10.32
N GLY A 218 4.13 -8.32 -11.57
CA GLY A 218 3.19 -9.24 -12.20
C GLY A 218 3.07 -10.56 -11.44
N TYR A 219 4.20 -11.20 -11.10
CA TYR A 219 4.20 -12.43 -10.31
C TYR A 219 3.64 -12.25 -8.89
N ALA A 220 3.99 -11.15 -8.22
CA ALA A 220 3.51 -10.85 -6.88
C ALA A 220 1.99 -10.62 -6.88
N GLY A 221 1.50 -9.79 -7.81
CA GLY A 221 0.07 -9.53 -7.98
C GLY A 221 -0.71 -10.79 -8.37
N PHE A 222 -0.18 -11.60 -9.28
CA PHE A 222 -0.80 -12.88 -9.67
C PHE A 222 -0.91 -13.84 -8.50
N SER A 223 0.16 -13.98 -7.72
CA SER A 223 0.17 -14.83 -6.52
C SER A 223 -0.82 -14.32 -5.46
N ALA A 224 -0.87 -13.00 -5.24
CA ALA A 224 -1.80 -12.40 -4.29
C ALA A 224 -3.27 -12.55 -4.72
N GLU A 225 -3.57 -12.37 -6.01
CA GLU A 225 -4.93 -12.56 -6.57
C GLU A 225 -5.37 -14.02 -6.42
N LEU A 226 -4.51 -14.98 -6.76
CA LEU A 226 -4.81 -16.42 -6.58
C LEU A 226 -5.05 -16.77 -5.12
N LEU A 227 -4.22 -16.25 -4.21
CA LEU A 227 -4.36 -16.50 -2.78
C LEU A 227 -5.67 -15.90 -2.24
N ALA A 228 -6.03 -14.69 -2.65
CA ALA A 228 -7.27 -14.04 -2.26
C ALA A 228 -8.50 -14.80 -2.78
N LEU A 229 -8.48 -15.21 -4.06
CA LEU A 229 -9.52 -16.07 -4.63
C LEU A 229 -9.66 -17.37 -3.84
N TYR A 230 -8.55 -18.05 -3.55
CA TYR A 230 -8.55 -19.28 -2.74
C TYR A 230 -9.25 -19.07 -1.39
N PHE A 231 -8.94 -18.00 -0.66
CA PHE A 231 -9.57 -17.72 0.63
C PHE A 231 -11.07 -17.50 0.52
N VAL A 232 -11.52 -16.79 -0.52
CA VAL A 232 -12.94 -16.49 -0.74
C VAL A 232 -13.72 -17.73 -1.22
N THR A 233 -13.15 -18.52 -2.13
CA THR A 233 -13.86 -19.66 -2.75
C THR A 233 -13.73 -20.97 -1.96
N ILE A 234 -12.53 -21.29 -1.47
CA ILE A 234 -12.21 -22.59 -0.86
C ILE A 234 -11.98 -22.48 0.64
N GLY A 235 -11.42 -21.37 1.13
CA GLY A 235 -11.14 -21.18 2.56
C GLY A 235 -12.39 -21.34 3.45
N THR A 236 -13.55 -20.91 2.96
CA THR A 236 -14.85 -21.12 3.61
C THR A 236 -15.26 -22.60 3.61
N LEU A 237 -15.05 -23.31 2.49
CA LEU A 237 -15.35 -24.75 2.35
C LEU A 237 -14.44 -25.64 3.20
N LEU A 238 -13.16 -25.29 3.36
CA LEU A 238 -12.25 -26.00 4.26
C LEU A 238 -12.68 -25.83 5.73
N GLY A 239 -13.09 -24.62 6.13
CA GLY A 239 -13.67 -24.38 7.45
C GLY A 239 -14.95 -25.17 7.69
N THR A 240 -15.85 -25.22 6.71
CA THR A 240 -17.09 -25.99 6.76
C THR A 240 -16.84 -27.51 6.78
N SER A 241 -15.93 -28.02 5.95
CA SER A 241 -15.60 -29.46 5.93
C SER A 241 -14.83 -29.92 7.17
N LEU A 242 -13.94 -29.09 7.72
CA LEU A 242 -13.27 -29.37 9.00
C LEU A 242 -14.26 -29.35 10.17
N PHE A 243 -15.20 -28.40 10.19
CA PHE A 243 -16.30 -28.39 11.17
C PHE A 243 -17.12 -29.68 11.09
N PHE A 244 -17.52 -30.12 9.90
CA PHE A 244 -18.26 -31.37 9.73
C PHE A 244 -17.45 -32.61 10.11
N LEU A 245 -16.14 -32.63 9.83
CA LEU A 245 -15.26 -33.72 10.26
C LEU A 245 -15.17 -33.80 11.79
N ILE A 246 -14.96 -32.68 12.47
CA ILE A 246 -14.88 -32.62 13.93
C ILE A 246 -16.23 -33.02 14.55
N ALA A 247 -17.35 -32.49 14.03
CA ALA A 247 -18.69 -32.87 14.47
C ALA A 247 -18.93 -34.38 14.30
N GLY A 248 -18.54 -34.96 13.15
CA GLY A 248 -18.64 -36.39 12.90
C GLY A 248 -17.80 -37.23 13.88
N LEU A 249 -16.56 -36.82 14.16
CA LEU A 249 -15.70 -37.49 15.14
C LEU A 249 -16.28 -37.43 16.57
N ILE A 250 -16.86 -36.28 16.95
CA ILE A 250 -17.55 -36.14 18.25
C ILE A 250 -18.74 -37.09 18.33
N VAL A 251 -19.57 -37.16 17.29
CA VAL A 251 -20.73 -38.07 17.24
C VAL A 251 -20.30 -39.53 17.34
N ILE A 252 -19.24 -39.94 16.61
CA ILE A 252 -18.67 -41.28 16.69
C ILE A 252 -18.17 -41.57 18.11
N GLY A 253 -17.46 -40.63 18.74
CA GLY A 253 -16.96 -40.77 20.10
C GLY A 253 -18.08 -40.91 21.14
N LEU A 254 -19.14 -40.10 21.02
CA LEU A 254 -20.32 -40.17 21.89
C LEU A 254 -21.09 -41.47 21.70
N ALA A 255 -21.26 -41.93 20.46
CA ALA A 255 -21.90 -43.21 20.16
C ALA A 255 -21.11 -44.39 20.75
N TRP A 256 -19.78 -44.36 20.61
CA TRP A 256 -18.90 -45.37 21.21
C TRP A 256 -18.96 -45.37 22.73
N LEU A 257 -18.95 -44.19 23.35
CA LEU A 257 -19.08 -44.05 24.80
C LEU A 257 -20.43 -44.59 25.30
N ALA A 258 -21.52 -44.23 24.63
CA ALA A 258 -22.86 -44.72 24.95
C ALA A 258 -22.95 -46.25 24.83
N TYR A 259 -22.38 -46.83 23.76
CA TYR A 259 -22.29 -48.28 23.60
C TYR A 259 -21.51 -48.94 24.74
N ARG A 260 -20.35 -48.37 25.12
CA ARG A 260 -19.51 -48.90 26.21
C ARG A 260 -20.22 -48.85 27.56
N LEU A 261 -20.96 -47.78 27.85
CA LEU A 261 -21.71 -47.63 29.10
C LEU A 261 -22.88 -48.62 29.18
N HIS A 262 -23.62 -48.83 28.08
CA HIS A 262 -24.67 -49.84 28.04
C HIS A 262 -24.10 -51.27 28.14
N ALA A 263 -22.94 -51.55 27.54
CA ALA A 263 -22.29 -52.85 27.65
C ALA A 263 -21.84 -53.19 29.09
N GLN A 264 -21.49 -52.18 29.90
CA GLN A 264 -21.14 -52.37 31.32
C GLN A 264 -22.35 -52.66 32.20
N GLN A 265 -23.54 -52.18 31.85
CA GLN A 265 -24.78 -52.46 32.57
C GLN A 265 -25.38 -53.83 32.24
N ALA A 266 -24.96 -54.45 31.14
CA ALA A 266 -25.46 -55.75 30.67
C ALA A 266 -24.72 -56.97 31.25
N GLN A 267 -23.72 -56.80 32.12
CA GLN A 267 -23.12 -57.94 32.84
C GLN A 267 -24.09 -58.45 33.93
N PRO A 268 -24.59 -59.70 33.86
CA PRO A 268 -25.44 -60.26 34.90
C PRO A 268 -24.65 -60.35 36.20
N ARG A 269 -25.20 -59.85 37.30
CA ARG A 269 -24.69 -60.15 38.64
C ARG A 269 -24.76 -61.66 38.83
N GLU A 270 -23.62 -62.35 38.68
CA GLU A 270 -23.49 -63.73 39.12
C GLU A 270 -23.77 -63.77 40.63
N SER A 271 -24.84 -64.46 40.99
CA SER A 271 -25.15 -64.86 42.35
C SER A 271 -24.05 -65.79 42.85
N LEU A 272 -23.25 -65.30 43.80
CA LEU A 272 -22.34 -66.14 44.58
C LEU A 272 -23.16 -67.12 45.47
N PRO A 273 -22.63 -68.34 45.70
CA PRO A 273 -23.38 -69.50 46.22
C PRO A 273 -23.90 -69.36 47.65
#